data_AF-A0A0P9EEJ7-F1
#
_entry.id   AF-A0A0P9EEJ7-F1
#
_cell.length_a   1.000
_cell.length_b   1.000
_cell.length_c   1.000
_cell.angle_alpha   90.00
_cell.angle_beta   90.00
_cell.angle_gamma   90.00
#
_symmetry.space_group_name_H-M   'P 1'
#
loop_
_entity.id
_entity.type
_entity.pdbx_description
1 polymer ?
#
loop_
_entity_poly.entity_id
_entity_poly.type
_entity_poly.pdbx_seq_one_letter_code
_entity_poly.pdbx_strand_id
1 'polypeptide(L)'
;MVKNMSQQTTKLFLPFAIPAEDRSKAFTRDMEMAAVFYLAEAERGKGGGRILKKTAEELIFIAEACYPVWLVPWNGRTLTLDGLNATSHTLSYDVLPDINAFDNDIQRSAETREAYSAALSNNADYFQSFAGKEEKTIESLIANPDFIRDLVSYLPEAEKIEKPVANMAFLSSTMDESAISTIIEELSNFRAKLREEIDSLGKSMNLLSTTTKQQVRIIHEEIREIEKKFDEEIEKVRPKVMESVHEIQRRCDVEITRASKKFELQLRRLHKDSVKLEKKHERLNAEIDRYEAGIKSCRLRKDEGGELTWRQKLKISKKELQTLQKSIRDMNKKIEDAETAKKLDISNLRLNYDAKVEEAMRDLRELEASREARIRMKQQEIKSLEDTTPHIIDQMNEMMKLKKAALKELDEIGAPETRRKYALVYLPLYIACYETEQKKRYIVYPPSVVGSIGILTKLKGVFRATKMKSFLQPRSKAVTTFLSQLVALIQENPVFEKEISDAGIQVSILRTKGSRELVKKGLEELKEEKWISESELQTFSKLL
;
A
#
# COMPACT_ATOMS: atom_id res chain seq x y z
N MET A 1 35.15 1.56 -2.02
CA MET A 1 36.55 1.97 -1.75
C MET A 1 36.64 2.52 -0.33
N VAL A 2 37.00 1.65 0.63
CA VAL A 2 37.23 2.05 2.02
C VAL A 2 38.65 2.62 2.10
N LYS A 3 38.75 3.91 2.41
CA LYS A 3 40.04 4.60 2.55
C LYS A 3 40.64 4.18 3.89
N ASN A 4 41.57 3.24 3.86
CA ASN A 4 42.46 2.90 4.97
C ASN A 4 43.27 4.15 5.36
N MET A 5 42.78 4.90 6.34
CA MET A 5 43.61 5.79 7.15
C MET A 5 43.51 5.24 8.56
N SER A 6 44.64 4.86 9.17
CA SER A 6 44.71 4.47 10.58
C SER A 6 44.08 5.58 11.43
N GLN A 7 42.84 5.35 11.87
CA GLN A 7 42.13 6.33 12.67
C GLN A 7 42.65 6.21 14.09
N GLN A 8 43.40 7.20 14.56
CA GLN A 8 43.73 7.28 15.98
C GLN A 8 42.41 7.39 16.78
N THR A 9 41.98 6.27 17.37
CA THR A 9 40.77 6.19 18.19
C THR A 9 40.86 7.17 19.34
N THR A 10 39.86 8.04 19.46
CA THR A 10 39.77 8.99 20.58
C THR A 10 39.12 8.29 21.77
N LYS A 11 39.81 8.24 22.92
CA LYS A 11 39.24 7.71 24.17
C LYS A 11 38.65 8.85 24.99
N LEU A 12 37.38 8.69 25.39
CA LEU A 12 36.62 9.67 26.17
C LEU A 12 36.05 8.99 27.41
N PHE A 13 35.86 9.72 28.50
CA PHE A 13 35.05 9.25 29.63
C PHE A 13 34.00 10.30 30.00
N LEU A 14 32.85 9.82 30.47
CA LEU A 14 31.78 10.66 30.99
C LEU A 14 31.87 10.74 32.52
N PRO A 15 31.36 11.81 33.15
CA PRO A 15 31.24 11.88 34.61
C PRO A 15 30.08 11.00 35.12
N PHE A 16 30.26 10.34 36.26
CA PHE A 16 29.20 9.52 36.87
C PHE A 16 27.97 10.34 37.22
N ALA A 17 28.19 11.48 37.90
CA ALA A 17 27.09 12.34 38.29
C ALA A 17 27.32 13.81 37.91
N ILE A 18 26.21 14.47 37.55
CA ILE A 18 26.17 15.91 37.24
C ILE A 18 25.13 16.60 38.14
N PRO A 19 25.37 17.87 38.55
CA PRO A 19 24.37 18.62 39.29
C PRO A 19 23.10 18.86 38.45
N ALA A 20 21.92 18.76 39.08
CA ALA A 20 20.68 19.23 38.47
C ALA A 20 20.76 20.74 38.18
N GLU A 21 20.05 21.20 37.15
CA GLU A 21 20.02 22.63 36.77
C GLU A 21 19.55 23.54 37.92
N ASP A 22 18.68 23.03 38.80
CA ASP A 22 18.14 23.77 39.95
C ASP A 22 19.05 23.73 41.20
N ARG A 23 20.21 23.06 41.12
CA ARG A 23 21.12 22.87 42.25
C ARG A 23 22.08 24.05 42.40
N SER A 24 21.94 24.79 43.50
CA SER A 24 22.82 25.91 43.84
C SER A 24 24.05 25.53 44.66
N LYS A 25 24.08 24.33 45.26
CA LYS A 25 25.18 23.86 46.11
C LYS A 25 26.18 23.06 45.28
N ALA A 26 27.47 23.27 45.56
CA ALA A 26 28.54 22.49 44.93
C ALA A 26 28.31 20.97 45.15
N PHE A 27 28.70 20.17 44.17
CA PHE A 27 28.70 18.72 44.27
C PHE A 27 30.14 18.25 44.15
N THR A 28 30.60 17.50 45.15
CA THR A 28 31.98 17.03 45.24
C THR A 28 32.06 15.53 44.95
N ARG A 29 33.25 15.07 44.55
CA ARG A 29 33.52 13.65 44.38
C ARG A 29 33.37 12.86 45.70
N ASP A 30 33.67 13.49 46.82
CA ASP A 30 33.53 12.91 48.16
C ASP A 30 32.04 12.63 48.46
N MET A 31 31.14 13.59 48.17
CA MET A 31 29.69 13.39 48.28
C MET A 31 29.17 12.28 47.38
N GLU A 32 29.69 12.17 46.15
CA GLU A 32 29.33 11.11 45.21
C GLU A 32 29.64 9.73 45.81
N MET A 33 30.88 9.52 46.23
CA MET A 33 31.33 8.28 46.85
C MET A 33 30.53 7.94 48.11
N ALA A 34 30.24 8.93 48.95
CA ALA A 34 29.45 8.78 50.16
C ALA A 34 27.98 8.41 49.87
N ALA A 35 27.37 9.01 48.85
CA ALA A 35 25.99 8.71 48.46
C ALA A 35 25.86 7.29 47.89
N VAL A 36 26.82 6.85 47.05
CA VAL A 36 26.84 5.47 46.55
C VAL A 36 27.11 4.49 47.69
N PHE A 37 28.05 4.78 48.59
CA PHE A 37 28.28 3.97 49.80
C PHE A 37 27.03 3.83 50.65
N TYR A 38 26.32 4.93 50.89
CA TYR A 38 25.05 4.93 51.63
C TYR A 38 24.03 4.01 50.95
N LEU A 39 23.85 4.14 49.63
CA LEU A 39 22.89 3.32 48.88
C LEU A 39 23.26 1.84 48.95
N ALA A 40 24.54 1.51 48.77
CA ALA A 40 25.02 0.14 48.84
C ALA A 40 24.79 -0.49 50.22
N GLU A 41 25.18 0.20 51.30
CA GLU A 41 24.94 -0.31 52.64
C GLU A 41 23.45 -0.36 53.02
N ALA A 42 22.61 0.51 52.44
CA ALA A 42 21.15 0.46 52.63
C ALA A 42 20.50 -0.72 51.90
N GLU A 43 21.06 -1.15 50.77
CA GLU A 43 20.58 -2.28 49.95
C GLU A 43 21.19 -3.63 50.33
N ARG A 44 22.20 -3.64 51.20
CA ARG A 44 22.81 -4.85 51.75
C ARG A 44 21.83 -5.65 52.59
N GLY A 45 21.71 -6.95 52.30
CA GLY A 45 20.92 -7.89 53.09
C GLY A 45 21.53 -8.07 54.48
N LYS A 46 20.93 -7.47 55.51
CA LYS A 46 21.44 -7.55 56.91
C LYS A 46 21.18 -8.90 57.60
N GLY A 47 20.62 -9.89 56.87
CA GLY A 47 20.21 -11.19 57.41
C GLY A 47 18.92 -11.12 58.26
N GLY A 48 18.35 -12.27 58.58
CA GLY A 48 17.15 -12.40 59.43
C GLY A 48 15.92 -13.02 58.78
N GLY A 49 14.86 -13.20 59.58
CA GLY A 49 13.59 -13.85 59.20
C GLY A 49 13.08 -14.75 60.33
N ARG A 50 11.79 -14.62 60.69
CA ARG A 50 11.18 -15.45 61.77
C ARG A 50 10.90 -16.91 61.35
N ILE A 51 10.95 -17.23 60.05
CA ILE A 51 10.57 -18.55 59.50
C ILE A 51 11.70 -19.18 58.66
N LEU A 52 12.43 -18.41 57.85
CA LEU A 52 13.65 -18.84 57.16
C LEU A 52 14.80 -17.91 57.54
N LYS A 53 15.87 -18.45 58.13
CA LYS A 53 17.07 -17.68 58.53
C LYS A 53 17.87 -17.32 57.27
N LYS A 54 17.78 -16.07 56.79
CA LYS A 54 18.65 -15.58 55.71
C LYS A 54 20.02 -15.21 56.26
N THR A 55 21.08 -15.65 55.60
CA THR A 55 22.47 -15.25 55.86
C THR A 55 22.64 -13.76 55.61
N ALA A 56 23.48 -13.10 56.41
CA ALA A 56 23.82 -11.70 56.21
C ALA A 56 24.84 -11.61 55.07
N GLU A 57 24.67 -10.59 54.22
CA GLU A 57 25.62 -10.27 53.16
C GLU A 57 26.76 -9.41 53.69
N GLU A 58 27.98 -9.68 53.25
CA GLU A 58 29.14 -8.82 53.41
C GLU A 58 29.30 -7.94 52.17
N LEU A 59 29.63 -6.65 52.35
CA LEU A 59 29.96 -5.76 51.24
C LEU A 59 31.46 -5.87 50.94
N ILE A 60 31.80 -6.50 49.81
CA ILE A 60 33.19 -6.79 49.44
C ILE A 60 33.86 -5.57 48.81
N PHE A 61 33.19 -4.91 47.87
CA PHE A 61 33.68 -3.68 47.27
C PHE A 61 32.55 -2.79 46.76
N ILE A 62 32.89 -1.50 46.63
CA ILE A 62 32.16 -0.54 45.81
C ILE A 62 33.19 0.12 44.90
N ALA A 63 33.02 -0.04 43.59
CA ALA A 63 33.98 0.42 42.60
C ALA A 63 33.28 1.23 41.53
N GLU A 64 33.89 2.34 41.09
CA GLU A 64 33.48 2.98 39.85
C GLU A 64 34.10 2.22 38.68
N ALA A 65 33.25 1.74 37.79
CA ALA A 65 33.60 1.07 36.56
C ALA A 65 33.21 1.93 35.35
N CYS A 66 33.97 1.79 34.29
CA CYS A 66 33.83 2.54 33.05
C CYS A 66 33.49 1.55 31.93
N TYR A 67 32.23 1.54 31.49
CA TYR A 67 31.71 0.65 30.45
C TYR A 67 32.10 1.14 29.05
N PRO A 68 32.73 0.31 28.19
CA PRO A 68 33.16 0.72 26.86
C PRO A 68 31.99 0.77 25.87
N VAL A 69 31.80 1.91 25.21
CA VAL A 69 30.86 2.10 24.11
C VAL A 69 31.59 2.73 22.92
N TRP A 70 31.48 2.12 21.76
CA TRP A 70 32.09 2.63 20.53
C TRP A 70 31.13 3.54 19.77
N LEU A 71 31.66 4.67 19.31
CA LEU A 71 31.01 5.58 18.38
C LEU A 71 31.73 5.51 17.04
N VAL A 72 31.02 5.05 16.01
CA VAL A 72 31.60 4.67 14.72
C VAL A 72 30.89 5.40 13.58
N PRO A 73 31.59 6.23 12.78
CA PRO A 73 31.01 6.89 11.63
C PRO A 73 30.65 5.88 10.53
N TRP A 74 29.41 5.93 10.06
CA TRP A 74 28.93 5.09 8.96
C TRP A 74 27.82 5.81 8.21
N ASN A 75 27.98 5.98 6.89
CA ASN A 75 26.96 6.51 5.98
C ASN A 75 26.29 7.83 6.44
N GLY A 76 27.08 8.79 6.95
CA GLY A 76 26.56 10.09 7.44
C GLY A 76 25.83 9.99 8.79
N ARG A 77 25.99 8.87 9.49
CA ARG A 77 25.51 8.61 10.85
C ARG A 77 26.66 8.21 11.76
N THR A 78 26.39 8.17 13.06
CA THR A 78 27.29 7.61 14.06
C THR A 78 26.62 6.41 14.72
N LEU A 79 27.09 5.21 14.38
CA LEU A 79 26.67 3.96 15.01
C LEU A 79 27.17 3.91 16.46
N THR A 80 26.38 3.29 17.30
CA THR A 80 26.71 3.05 18.71
C THR A 80 26.87 1.54 18.90
N LEU A 81 28.06 1.09 19.27
CA LEU A 81 28.36 -0.33 19.47
C LEU A 81 28.71 -0.60 20.93
N ASP A 82 28.18 -1.70 21.45
CA ASP A 82 28.45 -2.23 22.77
C ASP A 82 29.87 -2.82 22.82
N GLY A 83 30.78 -2.19 23.56
CA GLY A 83 32.16 -2.63 23.69
C GLY A 83 32.36 -3.97 24.41
N LEU A 84 31.34 -4.51 25.09
CA LEU A 84 31.42 -5.83 25.73
C LEU A 84 30.66 -6.92 24.97
N ASN A 85 30.01 -6.59 23.86
CA ASN A 85 29.23 -7.52 23.05
C ASN A 85 28.10 -8.24 23.83
N ALA A 86 27.40 -7.52 24.71
CA ALA A 86 26.25 -8.01 25.47
C ALA A 86 24.90 -7.71 24.79
N THR A 87 24.90 -6.81 23.81
CA THR A 87 23.72 -6.43 23.02
C THR A 87 23.87 -6.88 21.57
N SER A 88 22.76 -7.19 20.93
CA SER A 88 22.66 -7.35 19.48
C SER A 88 21.39 -6.70 18.95
N HIS A 89 21.37 -6.43 17.65
CA HIS A 89 20.19 -5.91 16.97
C HIS A 89 19.85 -6.76 15.74
N THR A 90 18.64 -7.27 15.71
CA THR A 90 18.13 -8.08 14.60
C THR A 90 17.37 -7.21 13.61
N LEU A 91 17.89 -7.13 12.39
CA LEU A 91 17.23 -6.55 11.23
C LEU A 91 16.37 -7.61 10.58
N SER A 92 15.12 -7.30 10.33
CA SER A 92 14.18 -8.22 9.69
C SER A 92 13.74 -7.65 8.35
N TYR A 93 13.81 -8.45 7.29
CA TYR A 93 13.48 -7.99 5.94
C TYR A 93 12.83 -9.08 5.10
N ASP A 94 11.94 -8.66 4.21
CA ASP A 94 11.21 -9.58 3.35
C ASP A 94 12.07 -10.03 2.17
N VAL A 95 11.98 -11.30 1.75
CA VAL A 95 12.75 -11.85 0.62
C VAL A 95 11.93 -11.73 -0.65
N LEU A 96 12.50 -11.17 -1.71
CA LEU A 96 11.80 -11.04 -2.99
C LEU A 96 11.61 -12.41 -3.65
N PRO A 97 10.52 -12.60 -4.42
CA PRO A 97 10.44 -13.67 -5.41
C PRO A 97 11.63 -13.62 -6.38
N ASP A 98 11.89 -14.71 -7.10
CA ASP A 98 13.04 -14.80 -8.01
C ASP A 98 12.84 -13.92 -9.25
N ILE A 99 13.36 -12.70 -9.17
CA ILE A 99 13.32 -11.70 -10.24
C ILE A 99 14.00 -12.21 -11.51
N ASN A 100 15.09 -12.98 -11.39
CA ASN A 100 15.79 -13.50 -12.57
C ASN A 100 14.96 -14.56 -13.28
N ALA A 101 14.24 -15.41 -12.53
CA ALA A 101 13.30 -16.36 -13.12
C ALA A 101 12.19 -15.64 -13.89
N PHE A 102 11.59 -14.60 -13.28
CA PHE A 102 10.59 -13.75 -13.93
C PHE A 102 11.13 -13.08 -15.21
N ASP A 103 12.27 -12.41 -15.14
CA ASP A 103 12.88 -11.72 -16.28
C ASP A 103 13.18 -12.67 -17.45
N ASN A 104 13.71 -13.86 -17.14
CA ASN A 104 13.96 -14.89 -18.14
C ASN A 104 12.68 -15.38 -18.81
N ASP A 105 11.58 -15.53 -18.06
CA ASP A 105 10.29 -15.95 -18.61
C ASP A 105 9.72 -14.87 -19.55
N ILE A 106 9.77 -13.60 -19.14
CA ILE A 106 9.37 -12.46 -19.98
C ILE A 106 10.20 -12.36 -21.27
N GLN A 107 11.51 -12.59 -21.19
CA GLN A 107 12.39 -12.54 -22.36
C GLN A 107 12.17 -13.71 -23.33
N ARG A 108 12.11 -14.94 -22.82
CA ARG A 108 11.91 -16.13 -23.66
C ARG A 108 10.55 -16.15 -24.32
N SER A 109 9.52 -15.70 -23.61
CA SER A 109 8.16 -15.65 -24.14
C SER A 109 7.94 -14.53 -25.16
N ALA A 110 8.86 -13.56 -25.27
CA ALA A 110 8.72 -12.42 -26.18
C ALA A 110 8.77 -12.79 -27.68
N GLU A 111 9.18 -14.01 -28.04
CA GLU A 111 9.27 -14.46 -29.44
C GLU A 111 7.90 -14.61 -30.10
N THR A 112 6.87 -15.01 -29.35
CA THR A 112 5.51 -15.22 -29.90
C THR A 112 4.45 -14.61 -28.98
N ARG A 113 3.34 -14.17 -29.57
CA ARG A 113 2.27 -13.50 -28.81
C ARG A 113 1.56 -14.44 -27.85
N GLU A 114 1.36 -15.68 -28.27
CA GLU A 114 0.72 -16.72 -27.48
C GLU A 114 1.58 -17.08 -26.26
N ALA A 115 2.90 -17.25 -26.45
CA ALA A 115 3.81 -17.48 -25.34
C ALA A 115 3.86 -16.28 -24.40
N TYR A 116 3.93 -15.06 -24.92
CA TYR A 116 3.97 -13.86 -24.09
C TYR A 116 2.69 -13.68 -23.25
N SER A 117 1.52 -13.86 -23.86
CA SER A 117 0.23 -13.77 -23.17
C SER A 117 0.11 -14.84 -22.08
N ALA A 118 0.57 -16.06 -22.36
CA ALA A 118 0.61 -17.13 -21.36
C ALA A 118 1.57 -16.80 -20.20
N ALA A 119 2.76 -16.26 -20.50
CA ALA A 119 3.72 -15.83 -19.49
C ALA A 119 3.14 -14.73 -18.57
N LEU A 120 2.49 -13.71 -19.13
CA LEU A 120 1.82 -12.67 -18.33
C LEU A 120 0.74 -13.26 -17.42
N SER A 121 -0.07 -14.17 -17.96
CA SER A 121 -1.15 -14.82 -17.19
C SER A 121 -0.59 -15.67 -16.05
N ASN A 122 0.49 -16.43 -16.31
CA ASN A 122 1.13 -17.28 -15.31
C ASN A 122 1.83 -16.46 -14.21
N ASN A 123 2.32 -15.26 -14.53
CA ASN A 123 2.99 -14.39 -13.59
C ASN A 123 2.08 -13.29 -13.00
N ALA A 124 0.76 -13.36 -13.22
CA ALA A 124 -0.18 -12.32 -12.79
C ALA A 124 -0.10 -12.04 -11.28
N ASP A 125 0.11 -13.08 -10.46
CA ASP A 125 0.22 -12.99 -9.00
C ASP A 125 1.65 -13.23 -8.49
N TYR A 126 2.66 -13.25 -9.36
CA TYR A 126 4.03 -13.65 -9.00
C TYR A 126 4.65 -12.75 -7.92
N PHE A 127 4.30 -11.46 -7.92
CA PHE A 127 4.76 -10.47 -6.95
C PHE A 127 3.68 -10.08 -5.94
N GLN A 128 2.63 -10.89 -5.78
CA GLN A 128 1.57 -10.60 -4.80
C GLN A 128 2.06 -10.69 -3.35
N SER A 129 3.05 -11.54 -3.07
CA SER A 129 3.63 -11.72 -1.75
C SER A 129 5.13 -11.98 -1.82
N PHE A 130 5.85 -11.63 -0.76
CA PHE A 130 7.25 -11.98 -0.61
C PHE A 130 7.44 -13.50 -0.49
N ALA A 131 8.58 -14.00 -0.96
CA ALA A 131 8.94 -15.42 -0.91
C ALA A 131 9.21 -15.91 0.52
N GLY A 132 9.50 -14.98 1.43
CA GLY A 132 9.76 -15.28 2.83
C GLY A 132 10.25 -14.07 3.59
N LYS A 133 10.79 -14.32 4.77
CA LYS A 133 11.35 -13.31 5.66
C LYS A 133 12.69 -13.80 6.17
N GLU A 134 13.70 -12.95 6.10
CA GLU A 134 15.04 -13.21 6.61
C GLU A 134 15.34 -12.28 7.77
N GLU A 135 16.12 -12.79 8.72
CA GLU A 135 16.61 -12.04 9.87
C GLU A 135 18.13 -11.99 9.82
N LYS A 136 18.68 -10.81 10.06
CA LYS A 136 20.12 -10.59 10.20
C LYS A 136 20.40 -9.95 11.54
N THR A 137 21.00 -10.72 12.43
CA THR A 137 21.47 -10.21 13.73
C THR A 137 22.85 -9.60 13.58
N ILE A 138 22.98 -8.34 13.99
CA ILE A 138 24.25 -7.63 14.09
C ILE A 138 24.62 -7.57 15.56
N GLU A 139 25.64 -8.34 15.93
CA GLU A 139 26.21 -8.35 17.26
C GLU A 139 26.81 -6.99 17.62
N SER A 140 26.80 -6.65 18.92
CA SER A 140 27.22 -5.37 19.48
C SER A 140 26.45 -4.12 19.02
N LEU A 141 25.55 -4.18 18.04
CA LEU A 141 24.85 -2.99 17.56
C LEU A 141 23.78 -2.53 18.55
N ILE A 142 23.92 -1.32 19.07
CA ILE A 142 22.90 -0.67 19.91
C ILE A 142 22.02 0.21 19.01
N ALA A 143 20.81 -0.27 18.71
CA ALA A 143 19.85 0.44 17.87
C ALA A 143 18.68 1.09 18.65
N ASN A 144 18.68 1.02 19.99
CA ASN A 144 17.62 1.62 20.79
C ASN A 144 17.67 3.16 20.69
N PRO A 145 16.63 3.82 20.15
CA PRO A 145 16.67 5.26 19.87
C PRO A 145 16.74 6.11 21.15
N ASP A 146 16.12 5.67 22.25
CA ASP A 146 16.19 6.38 23.53
C ASP A 146 17.60 6.32 24.11
N PHE A 147 18.26 5.16 24.03
CA PHE A 147 19.66 5.03 24.47
C PHE A 147 20.58 5.94 23.66
N ILE A 148 20.47 5.90 22.33
CA ILE A 148 21.31 6.70 21.43
C ILE A 148 21.13 8.20 21.72
N ARG A 149 19.88 8.66 21.82
CA ARG A 149 19.57 10.07 22.12
C ARG A 149 20.18 10.49 23.46
N ASP A 150 19.96 9.68 24.50
CA ASP A 150 20.41 10.01 25.85
C ASP A 150 21.94 9.99 25.93
N LEU A 151 22.61 9.01 25.31
CA LEU A 151 24.08 8.96 25.22
C LEU A 151 24.64 10.19 24.51
N VAL A 152 24.07 10.58 23.35
CA VAL A 152 24.48 11.78 22.60
C VAL A 152 24.36 13.03 23.46
N SER A 153 23.32 13.13 24.29
CA SER A 153 23.13 14.27 25.20
C SER A 153 24.23 14.37 26.27
N TYR A 154 24.91 13.27 26.60
CA TYR A 154 25.99 13.25 27.59
C TYR A 154 27.34 13.62 26.99
N LEU A 155 27.53 13.44 25.68
CA LEU A 155 28.82 13.65 25.01
C LEU A 155 29.45 15.04 25.19
N PRO A 156 28.71 16.16 25.32
CA PRO A 156 29.30 17.47 25.61
C PRO A 156 30.05 17.53 26.95
N GLU A 157 29.71 16.65 27.89
CA GLU A 157 30.34 16.55 29.22
C GLU A 157 31.54 15.59 29.22
N ALA A 158 31.85 14.96 28.09
CA ALA A 158 32.90 13.96 28.01
C ALA A 158 34.30 14.59 28.01
N GLU A 159 35.18 14.04 28.84
CA GLU A 159 36.59 14.43 28.92
C GLU A 159 37.47 13.45 28.15
N LYS A 160 38.58 13.94 27.60
CA LYS A 160 39.52 13.13 26.83
C LYS A 160 40.48 12.40 27.77
N ILE A 161 40.64 11.08 27.59
CA ILE A 161 41.58 10.29 28.38
C ILE A 161 42.98 10.43 27.77
N GLU A 162 43.80 11.28 28.37
CA GLU A 162 45.21 11.44 28.00
C GLU A 162 46.17 10.68 28.93
N LYS A 163 45.76 10.46 30.18
CA LYS A 163 46.50 9.72 31.21
C LYS A 163 45.56 8.76 31.94
N PRO A 164 46.08 7.67 32.54
CA PRO A 164 45.28 6.78 33.37
C PRO A 164 44.59 7.56 34.50
N VAL A 165 43.27 7.44 34.60
CA VAL A 165 42.50 8.04 35.70
C VAL A 165 42.61 7.10 36.90
N ALA A 166 43.14 7.61 38.02
CA ALA A 166 43.27 6.82 39.24
C ALA A 166 41.89 6.52 39.86
N ASN A 167 41.77 5.37 40.55
CA ASN A 167 40.58 4.95 41.29
C ASN A 167 39.32 4.62 40.45
N MET A 168 39.49 4.34 39.15
CA MET A 168 38.43 3.85 38.26
C MET A 168 38.84 2.53 37.59
N ALA A 169 37.90 1.60 37.44
CA ALA A 169 38.10 0.38 36.67
C ALA A 169 37.60 0.56 35.23
N PHE A 170 38.51 0.70 34.27
CA PHE A 170 38.16 0.70 32.85
C PHE A 170 37.94 -0.72 32.37
N LEU A 171 36.71 -1.05 31.98
CA LEU A 171 36.41 -2.36 31.40
C LEU A 171 36.98 -2.42 29.99
N SER A 172 37.78 -3.45 29.71
CA SER A 172 38.38 -3.64 28.40
C SER A 172 37.30 -3.93 27.37
N SER A 173 37.32 -3.19 26.26
CA SER A 173 36.50 -3.54 25.09
C SER A 173 36.90 -4.92 24.59
N THR A 174 35.93 -5.79 24.37
CA THR A 174 36.10 -7.11 23.73
C THR A 174 36.27 -6.99 22.22
N MET A 175 35.89 -5.84 21.66
CA MET A 175 36.08 -5.50 20.25
C MET A 175 37.28 -4.59 20.02
N ASP A 176 37.97 -4.80 18.90
CA ASP A 176 38.97 -3.91 18.34
C ASP A 176 38.47 -3.26 17.04
N GLU A 177 39.30 -2.41 16.42
CA GLU A 177 38.96 -1.73 15.16
C GLU A 177 38.73 -2.71 13.99
N SER A 178 39.31 -3.92 14.05
CA SER A 178 39.12 -4.97 13.04
C SER A 178 37.70 -5.55 13.13
N ALA A 179 37.26 -5.93 14.33
CA ALA A 179 35.89 -6.41 14.58
C ALA A 179 34.84 -5.35 14.18
N ILE A 180 35.09 -4.08 14.51
CA ILE A 180 34.22 -2.96 14.10
C ILE A 180 34.15 -2.85 12.57
N SER A 181 35.28 -3.05 11.88
CA SER A 181 35.32 -3.00 10.42
C SER A 181 34.47 -4.11 9.79
N THR A 182 34.47 -5.31 10.37
CA THR A 182 33.58 -6.40 9.95
C THR A 182 32.11 -6.03 10.11
N ILE A 183 31.70 -5.44 11.24
CA ILE A 183 30.32 -4.96 11.45
C ILE A 183 29.92 -3.91 10.40
N ILE A 184 30.80 -2.95 10.12
CA ILE A 184 30.57 -1.93 9.08
C ILE A 184 30.40 -2.59 7.71
N GLU A 185 31.24 -3.55 7.37
CA GLU A 185 31.17 -4.29 6.11
C GLU A 185 29.86 -5.05 6.00
N GLU A 186 29.44 -5.75 7.06
CA GLU A 186 28.17 -6.49 7.10
C GLU A 186 26.94 -5.60 6.89
N LEU A 187 26.91 -4.42 7.53
CA LEU A 187 25.85 -3.42 7.36
C LEU A 187 25.89 -2.81 5.96
N SER A 188 27.09 -2.54 5.44
CA SER A 188 27.27 -1.97 4.09
C SER A 188 26.85 -2.94 2.99
N ASN A 189 27.20 -4.23 3.15
CA ASN A 189 26.79 -5.30 2.25
C ASN A 189 25.27 -5.51 2.30
N PHE A 190 24.68 -5.48 3.49
CA PHE A 190 23.22 -5.58 3.64
C PHE A 190 22.50 -4.42 2.96
N ARG A 191 23.00 -3.19 3.15
CA ARG A 191 22.50 -2.00 2.47
C ARG A 191 22.64 -2.09 0.95
N ALA A 192 23.78 -2.60 0.45
CA ALA A 192 24.00 -2.80 -0.97
C ALA A 192 23.00 -3.81 -1.56
N LYS A 193 22.74 -4.92 -0.86
CA LYS A 193 21.72 -5.91 -1.23
C LYS A 193 20.34 -5.28 -1.40
N LEU A 194 19.89 -4.49 -0.41
CA LEU A 194 18.57 -3.81 -0.49
C LEU A 194 18.48 -2.85 -1.69
N ARG A 195 19.57 -2.14 -2.02
CA ARG A 195 19.62 -1.25 -3.19
C ARG A 195 19.58 -2.01 -4.49
N GLU A 196 20.36 -3.08 -4.59
CA GLU A 196 20.39 -3.94 -5.77
C GLU A 196 19.03 -4.58 -6.03
N GLU A 197 18.32 -5.01 -4.99
CA GLU A 197 16.96 -5.53 -5.07
C GLU A 197 15.95 -4.46 -5.56
N ILE A 198 16.02 -3.24 -5.03
CA ILE A 198 15.20 -2.10 -5.50
C ILE A 198 15.49 -1.80 -6.98
N ASP A 199 16.76 -1.75 -7.37
CA ASP A 199 17.17 -1.48 -8.74
C ASP A 199 16.75 -2.60 -9.68
N SER A 200 16.84 -3.85 -9.25
CA SER A 200 16.42 -5.04 -10.00
C SER A 200 14.92 -5.01 -10.28
N LEU A 201 14.09 -4.74 -9.27
CA LEU A 201 12.64 -4.55 -9.48
C LEU A 201 12.35 -3.44 -10.51
N GLY A 202 13.09 -2.32 -10.45
CA GLY A 202 12.97 -1.23 -11.40
C GLY A 202 13.29 -1.64 -12.84
N LYS A 203 14.37 -2.41 -13.02
CA LYS A 203 14.78 -2.93 -14.34
C LYS A 203 13.75 -3.92 -14.89
N SER A 204 13.24 -4.82 -14.06
CA SER A 204 12.26 -5.83 -14.44
C SER A 204 10.91 -5.21 -14.83
N MET A 205 10.44 -4.18 -14.12
CA MET A 205 9.26 -3.41 -14.53
C MET A 205 9.45 -2.74 -15.89
N ASN A 206 10.65 -2.18 -16.13
CA ASN A 206 10.96 -1.54 -17.42
C ASN A 206 11.05 -2.57 -18.56
N LEU A 207 11.63 -3.74 -18.31
CA LEU A 207 11.66 -4.87 -19.23
C LEU A 207 10.24 -5.28 -19.60
N LEU A 208 9.40 -5.57 -18.61
CA LEU A 208 7.99 -5.95 -18.79
C LEU A 208 7.23 -4.91 -19.63
N SER A 209 7.29 -3.63 -19.22
CA SER A 209 6.62 -2.52 -19.93
C SER A 209 7.09 -2.38 -21.39
N THR A 210 8.40 -2.52 -21.63
CA THR A 210 8.97 -2.40 -22.98
C THR A 210 8.54 -3.56 -23.87
N THR A 211 8.63 -4.79 -23.35
CA THR A 211 8.22 -6.00 -24.07
C THR A 211 6.72 -5.96 -24.39
N THR A 212 5.86 -5.55 -23.44
CA THR A 212 4.42 -5.40 -23.69
C THR A 212 4.15 -4.40 -24.80
N LYS A 213 4.79 -3.22 -24.76
CA LYS A 213 4.64 -2.20 -25.81
C LYS A 213 5.08 -2.72 -27.18
N GLN A 214 6.11 -3.54 -27.26
CA GLN A 214 6.54 -4.16 -28.51
C GLN A 214 5.48 -5.13 -29.04
N GLN A 215 4.92 -6.00 -28.20
CA GLN A 215 3.85 -6.92 -28.60
C GLN A 215 2.60 -6.18 -29.06
N VAL A 216 2.20 -5.13 -28.34
CA VAL A 216 1.07 -4.28 -28.72
C VAL A 216 1.31 -3.63 -30.08
N ARG A 217 2.52 -3.16 -30.38
CA ARG A 217 2.86 -2.60 -31.70
C ARG A 217 2.74 -3.63 -32.82
N ILE A 218 3.18 -4.87 -32.59
CA ILE A 218 3.05 -5.97 -33.56
C ILE A 218 1.58 -6.22 -33.86
N ILE A 219 0.73 -6.28 -32.82
CA ILE A 219 -0.71 -6.50 -33.00
C ILE A 219 -1.37 -5.34 -33.77
N HIS A 220 -0.98 -4.09 -33.51
CA HIS A 220 -1.48 -2.94 -34.28
C HIS A 220 -1.09 -3.00 -35.76
N GLU A 221 0.12 -3.47 -36.09
CA GLU A 221 0.52 -3.66 -37.50
C GLU A 221 -0.34 -4.74 -38.17
N GLU A 222 -0.63 -5.83 -37.48
CA GLU A 222 -1.51 -6.86 -38.02
C GLU A 222 -2.96 -6.38 -38.19
N ILE A 223 -3.46 -5.53 -37.30
CA ILE A 223 -4.76 -4.88 -37.49
C ILE A 223 -4.75 -4.08 -38.80
N ARG A 224 -3.69 -3.30 -39.07
CA ARG A 224 -3.56 -2.55 -40.33
C ARG A 224 -3.54 -3.47 -41.56
N GLU A 225 -2.80 -4.57 -41.49
CA GLU A 225 -2.75 -5.55 -42.59
C GLU A 225 -4.10 -6.26 -42.81
N ILE A 226 -4.84 -6.57 -41.73
CA ILE A 226 -6.21 -7.09 -41.81
C ILE A 226 -7.12 -6.06 -42.49
N GLU A 227 -7.09 -4.80 -42.03
CA GLU A 227 -7.89 -3.71 -42.61
C GLU A 227 -7.62 -3.59 -44.10
N LYS A 228 -6.35 -3.45 -44.49
CA LYS A 228 -5.94 -3.33 -45.90
C LYS A 228 -6.43 -4.50 -46.74
N LYS A 229 -6.21 -5.74 -46.28
CA LYS A 229 -6.62 -6.95 -47.01
C LYS A 229 -8.14 -6.98 -47.25
N PHE A 230 -8.93 -6.74 -46.20
CA PHE A 230 -10.39 -6.75 -46.33
C PHE A 230 -10.91 -5.57 -47.15
N ASP A 231 -10.31 -4.39 -47.02
CA ASP A 231 -10.69 -3.21 -47.79
C ASP A 231 -10.42 -3.46 -49.30
N GLU A 232 -9.30 -4.08 -49.66
CA GLU A 232 -9.02 -4.51 -51.04
C GLU A 232 -10.01 -5.56 -51.56
N GLU A 233 -10.42 -6.53 -50.74
CA GLU A 233 -11.43 -7.54 -51.12
C GLU A 233 -12.82 -6.91 -51.29
N ILE A 234 -13.21 -6.03 -50.37
CA ILE A 234 -14.47 -5.28 -50.39
C ILE A 234 -14.54 -4.40 -51.62
N GLU A 235 -13.48 -3.65 -51.95
CA GLU A 235 -13.44 -2.79 -53.15
C GLU A 235 -13.59 -3.57 -54.45
N LYS A 236 -13.11 -4.82 -54.52
CA LYS A 236 -13.31 -5.69 -55.69
C LYS A 236 -14.75 -6.17 -55.85
N VAL A 237 -15.43 -6.47 -54.75
CA VAL A 237 -16.79 -7.06 -54.75
C VAL A 237 -17.88 -6.00 -54.78
N ARG A 238 -17.65 -4.84 -54.14
CA ARG A 238 -18.61 -3.75 -53.97
C ARG A 238 -19.25 -3.30 -55.29
N PRO A 239 -18.52 -3.01 -56.40
CA PRO A 239 -19.13 -2.56 -57.64
C PRO A 239 -20.15 -3.56 -58.21
N LYS A 240 -19.80 -4.85 -58.21
CA LYS A 240 -20.64 -5.93 -58.73
C LYS A 240 -21.91 -6.12 -57.90
N VAL A 241 -21.78 -6.06 -56.57
CA VAL A 241 -22.93 -6.12 -55.65
C VAL A 241 -23.84 -4.91 -55.87
N MET A 242 -23.28 -3.70 -55.95
CA MET A 242 -24.06 -2.49 -56.17
C MET A 242 -24.76 -2.49 -57.52
N GLU A 243 -24.14 -2.98 -58.58
CA GLU A 243 -24.77 -3.13 -59.89
C GLU A 243 -25.98 -4.09 -59.82
N SER A 244 -25.83 -5.24 -59.15
CA SER A 244 -26.92 -6.20 -58.92
C SER A 244 -28.08 -5.56 -58.14
N VAL A 245 -27.78 -4.83 -57.06
CA VAL A 245 -28.79 -4.11 -56.27
C VAL A 245 -29.55 -3.09 -57.13
N HIS A 246 -28.85 -2.30 -57.96
CA HIS A 246 -29.49 -1.36 -58.87
C HIS A 246 -30.38 -2.06 -59.90
N GLU A 247 -29.96 -3.21 -60.42
CA GLU A 247 -30.79 -3.98 -61.35
C GLU A 247 -32.05 -4.53 -60.69
N ILE A 248 -31.92 -5.08 -59.47
CA ILE A 248 -33.04 -5.56 -58.66
C ILE A 248 -34.03 -4.43 -58.38
N GLN A 249 -33.54 -3.25 -57.98
CA GLN A 249 -34.36 -2.06 -57.74
C GLN A 249 -35.09 -1.58 -59.00
N ARG A 250 -34.39 -1.47 -60.15
CA ARG A 250 -35.03 -1.11 -61.43
C ARG A 250 -36.14 -2.10 -61.81
N ARG A 251 -35.90 -3.40 -61.64
CA ARG A 251 -36.93 -4.43 -61.90
C ARG A 251 -38.12 -4.27 -60.95
N CYS A 252 -37.88 -3.96 -59.67
CA CYS A 252 -38.94 -3.67 -58.70
C CYS A 252 -39.81 -2.49 -59.16
N ASP A 253 -39.20 -1.38 -59.55
CA ASP A 253 -39.91 -0.18 -60.02
C ASP A 253 -40.77 -0.46 -61.26
N VAL A 254 -40.26 -1.26 -62.20
CA VAL A 254 -41.00 -1.68 -63.40
C VAL A 254 -42.21 -2.53 -63.03
N GLU A 255 -42.05 -3.52 -62.15
CA GLU A 255 -43.16 -4.38 -61.73
C GLU A 255 -44.20 -3.62 -60.89
N ILE A 256 -43.77 -2.74 -59.98
CA ILE A 256 -44.67 -1.84 -59.23
C ILE A 256 -45.44 -0.94 -60.19
N THR A 257 -44.78 -0.38 -61.21
CA THR A 257 -45.45 0.45 -62.22
C THR A 257 -46.47 -0.36 -63.02
N ARG A 258 -46.14 -1.59 -63.40
CA ARG A 258 -47.05 -2.49 -64.14
C ARG A 258 -48.25 -2.88 -63.29
N ALA A 259 -48.04 -3.31 -62.06
CA ALA A 259 -49.09 -3.61 -61.09
C ALA A 259 -50.00 -2.39 -60.86
N SER A 260 -49.40 -1.22 -60.66
CA SER A 260 -50.13 0.04 -60.46
C SER A 260 -51.03 0.38 -61.65
N LYS A 261 -50.52 0.30 -62.89
CA LYS A 261 -51.30 0.53 -64.11
C LYS A 261 -52.45 -0.46 -64.26
N LYS A 262 -52.23 -1.74 -63.95
CA LYS A 262 -53.28 -2.78 -63.99
C LYS A 262 -54.44 -2.43 -63.05
N PHE A 263 -54.13 -2.10 -61.80
CA PHE A 263 -55.15 -1.71 -60.83
C PHE A 263 -55.80 -0.37 -61.17
N GLU A 264 -55.07 0.60 -61.73
CA GLU A 264 -55.65 1.86 -62.19
C GLU A 264 -56.65 1.68 -63.34
N LEU A 265 -56.34 0.79 -64.30
CA LEU A 265 -57.29 0.44 -65.37
C LEU A 265 -58.56 -0.22 -64.81
N GLN A 266 -58.40 -1.11 -63.83
CA GLN A 266 -59.52 -1.76 -63.15
C GLN A 266 -60.36 -0.74 -62.37
N LEU A 267 -59.74 0.11 -61.56
CA LEU A 267 -60.39 1.17 -60.80
C LEU A 267 -61.10 2.17 -61.72
N ARG A 268 -60.49 2.56 -62.86
CA ARG A 268 -61.16 3.41 -63.85
C ARG A 268 -62.43 2.79 -64.41
N ARG A 269 -62.44 1.48 -64.68
CA ARG A 269 -63.64 0.76 -65.15
C ARG A 269 -64.72 0.73 -64.06
N LEU A 270 -64.34 0.38 -62.83
CA LEU A 270 -65.25 0.35 -61.68
C LEU A 270 -65.83 1.74 -61.37
N HIS A 271 -65.02 2.80 -61.38
CA HIS A 271 -65.47 4.18 -61.22
C HIS A 271 -66.43 4.60 -62.35
N LYS A 272 -66.12 4.26 -63.61
CA LYS A 272 -67.00 4.57 -64.74
C LYS A 272 -68.37 3.91 -64.59
N ASP A 273 -68.42 2.66 -64.13
CA ASP A 273 -69.67 1.95 -63.91
C ASP A 273 -70.39 2.45 -62.65
N SER A 274 -69.66 2.83 -61.60
CA SER A 274 -70.24 3.51 -60.43
C SER A 274 -70.94 4.81 -60.83
N VAL A 275 -70.28 5.67 -61.59
CA VAL A 275 -70.85 6.94 -62.09
C VAL A 275 -72.09 6.70 -62.96
N LYS A 276 -72.16 5.62 -63.75
CA LYS A 276 -73.38 5.27 -64.50
C LYS A 276 -74.52 4.86 -63.58
N LEU A 277 -74.23 4.06 -62.56
CA LEU A 277 -75.23 3.63 -61.57
C LEU A 277 -75.72 4.84 -60.74
N GLU A 278 -74.83 5.74 -60.37
CA GLU A 278 -75.15 7.01 -59.70
C GLU A 278 -76.01 7.92 -60.58
N LYS A 279 -75.65 8.14 -61.84
CA LYS A 279 -76.50 8.92 -62.79
C LYS A 279 -77.86 8.29 -63.00
N LYS A 280 -77.94 6.95 -63.05
CA LYS A 280 -79.23 6.24 -63.14
C LYS A 280 -80.03 6.43 -61.84
N HIS A 281 -79.37 6.44 -60.70
CA HIS A 281 -79.97 6.68 -59.39
C HIS A 281 -80.51 8.10 -59.27
N GLU A 282 -79.75 9.11 -59.70
CA GLU A 282 -80.19 10.51 -59.78
C GLU A 282 -81.41 10.69 -60.70
N ARG A 283 -81.39 10.09 -61.91
CA ARG A 283 -82.52 10.14 -62.85
C ARG A 283 -83.76 9.48 -62.28
N LEU A 284 -83.62 8.30 -61.68
CA LEU A 284 -84.73 7.57 -61.08
C LEU A 284 -85.29 8.31 -59.86
N ASN A 285 -84.45 9.00 -59.08
CA ASN A 285 -84.90 9.90 -58.02
C ASN A 285 -85.68 11.09 -58.59
N ALA A 286 -85.18 11.75 -59.63
CA ALA A 286 -85.89 12.85 -60.27
C ALA A 286 -87.24 12.40 -60.89
N GLU A 287 -87.34 11.18 -61.40
CA GLU A 287 -88.61 10.58 -61.85
C GLU A 287 -89.55 10.28 -60.69
N ILE A 288 -89.04 9.73 -59.58
CA ILE A 288 -89.80 9.53 -58.34
C ILE A 288 -90.37 10.87 -57.85
N ASP A 289 -89.56 11.93 -57.81
CA ASP A 289 -89.99 13.27 -57.41
C ASP A 289 -91.10 13.80 -58.35
N ARG A 290 -90.96 13.59 -59.66
CA ARG A 290 -92.01 13.93 -60.65
C ARG A 290 -93.28 13.11 -60.46
N TYR A 291 -93.18 11.82 -60.18
CA TYR A 291 -94.34 10.96 -59.93
C TYR A 291 -95.04 11.38 -58.63
N GLU A 292 -94.29 11.74 -57.59
CA GLU A 292 -94.84 12.27 -56.34
C GLU A 292 -95.53 13.64 -56.55
N ALA A 293 -94.95 14.52 -57.37
CA ALA A 293 -95.60 15.77 -57.79
C ALA A 293 -96.85 15.53 -58.66
N GLY A 294 -96.82 14.53 -59.55
CA GLY A 294 -97.96 14.11 -60.37
C GLY A 294 -99.12 13.56 -59.54
N ILE A 295 -98.83 12.72 -58.54
CA ILE A 295 -99.81 12.25 -57.54
C ILE A 295 -100.44 13.44 -56.82
N LYS A 296 -99.64 14.41 -56.34
CA LYS A 296 -100.16 15.63 -55.70
C LYS A 296 -101.07 16.43 -56.64
N SER A 297 -100.72 16.54 -57.92
CA SER A 297 -101.51 17.27 -58.92
C SER A 297 -102.82 16.58 -59.32
N CYS A 298 -102.85 15.25 -59.44
CA CYS A 298 -104.07 14.47 -59.69
C CYS A 298 -105.03 14.53 -58.48
N ARG A 299 -104.50 14.50 -57.25
CA ARG A 299 -105.28 14.71 -56.02
C ARG A 299 -105.98 16.07 -55.99
N LEU A 300 -105.29 17.13 -56.42
CA LEU A 300 -105.86 18.48 -56.54
C LEU A 300 -107.00 18.54 -57.57
N ARG A 301 -106.95 17.70 -58.61
CA ARG A 301 -107.94 17.65 -59.71
C ARG A 301 -109.04 16.59 -59.53
N LYS A 302 -109.05 15.84 -58.42
CA LYS A 302 -109.97 14.72 -58.13
C LYS A 302 -109.97 13.62 -59.22
N ASP A 303 -108.84 13.41 -59.89
CA ASP A 303 -108.65 12.36 -60.89
C ASP A 303 -108.05 11.10 -60.24
N GLU A 304 -108.93 10.22 -59.75
CA GLU A 304 -108.55 8.99 -59.04
C GLU A 304 -107.86 7.96 -59.96
N GLY A 305 -108.25 7.90 -61.24
CA GLY A 305 -107.63 7.01 -62.24
C GLY A 305 -106.19 7.40 -62.57
N GLY A 306 -105.93 8.71 -62.71
CA GLY A 306 -104.59 9.26 -62.84
C GLY A 306 -103.73 9.03 -61.59
N GLU A 307 -104.29 9.22 -60.39
CA GLU A 307 -103.57 8.98 -59.12
C GLU A 307 -103.11 7.53 -58.96
N LEU A 308 -103.98 6.55 -59.24
CA LEU A 308 -103.65 5.12 -59.11
C LEU A 308 -102.50 4.74 -60.05
N THR A 309 -102.52 5.27 -61.28
CA THR A 309 -101.50 5.04 -62.31
C THR A 309 -100.14 5.59 -61.88
N TRP A 310 -100.09 6.81 -61.31
CA TRP A 310 -98.84 7.38 -60.79
C TRP A 310 -98.33 6.64 -59.54
N ARG A 311 -99.21 6.19 -58.65
CA ARG A 311 -98.82 5.38 -57.47
C ARG A 311 -98.19 4.04 -57.85
N GLN A 312 -98.72 3.39 -58.90
CA GLN A 312 -98.16 2.13 -59.39
C GLN A 312 -96.77 2.35 -59.99
N LYS A 313 -96.58 3.41 -60.80
CA LYS A 313 -95.26 3.81 -61.32
C LYS A 313 -94.28 4.14 -60.19
N LEU A 314 -94.71 4.90 -59.18
CA LEU A 314 -93.91 5.22 -58.00
C LEU A 314 -93.43 3.96 -57.24
N LYS A 315 -94.33 2.98 -57.05
CA LYS A 315 -94.00 1.72 -56.36
C LYS A 315 -92.95 0.92 -57.12
N ILE A 316 -93.05 0.85 -58.44
CA ILE A 316 -92.08 0.18 -59.32
C ILE A 316 -90.73 0.90 -59.23
N SER A 317 -90.70 2.22 -59.42
CA SER A 317 -89.47 3.01 -59.35
C SER A 317 -88.78 2.97 -57.98
N LYS A 318 -89.53 2.94 -56.86
CA LYS A 318 -88.96 2.76 -55.51
C LYS A 318 -88.29 1.39 -55.32
N LYS A 319 -88.85 0.31 -55.88
CA LYS A 319 -88.24 -1.02 -55.84
C LYS A 319 -86.98 -1.11 -56.70
N GLU A 320 -87.01 -0.47 -57.88
CA GLU A 320 -85.84 -0.33 -58.75
C GLU A 320 -84.73 0.49 -58.06
N LEU A 321 -85.09 1.56 -57.34
CA LEU A 321 -84.15 2.39 -56.59
C LEU A 321 -83.43 1.60 -55.50
N GLN A 322 -84.15 0.81 -54.70
CA GLN A 322 -83.54 -0.04 -53.67
C GLN A 322 -82.59 -1.08 -54.27
N THR A 323 -82.96 -1.66 -55.41
CA THR A 323 -82.11 -2.61 -56.14
C THR A 323 -80.83 -1.91 -56.65
N LEU A 324 -80.97 -0.70 -57.19
CA LEU A 324 -79.87 0.12 -57.67
C LEU A 324 -78.94 0.57 -56.53
N GLN A 325 -79.48 0.94 -55.37
CA GLN A 325 -78.70 1.26 -54.17
C GLN A 325 -77.88 0.07 -53.68
N LYS A 326 -78.42 -1.15 -53.73
CA LYS A 326 -77.66 -2.37 -53.44
C LYS A 326 -76.51 -2.53 -54.44
N SER A 327 -76.76 -2.34 -55.74
CA SER A 327 -75.72 -2.38 -56.77
C SER A 327 -74.64 -1.31 -56.60
N ILE A 328 -74.98 -0.10 -56.15
CA ILE A 328 -73.99 0.95 -55.84
C ILE A 328 -73.12 0.54 -54.64
N ARG A 329 -73.70 0.02 -53.56
CA ARG A 329 -72.94 -0.49 -52.41
C ARG A 329 -71.98 -1.62 -52.81
N ASP A 330 -72.47 -2.58 -53.59
CA ASP A 330 -71.65 -3.68 -54.09
C ASP A 330 -70.51 -3.18 -55.00
N MET A 331 -70.73 -2.10 -55.76
CA MET A 331 -69.69 -1.47 -56.60
C MET A 331 -68.64 -0.74 -55.76
N ASN A 332 -69.07 0.03 -54.75
CA ASN A 332 -68.15 0.74 -53.84
C ASN A 332 -67.27 -0.26 -53.07
N LYS A 333 -67.84 -1.37 -52.61
CA LYS A 333 -67.07 -2.45 -51.99
C LYS A 333 -66.02 -3.02 -52.94
N LYS A 334 -66.37 -3.26 -54.21
CA LYS A 334 -65.40 -3.72 -55.24
C LYS A 334 -64.29 -2.71 -55.51
N ILE A 335 -64.56 -1.41 -55.40
CA ILE A 335 -63.55 -0.35 -55.52
C ILE A 335 -62.59 -0.43 -54.32
N GLU A 336 -63.12 -0.47 -53.10
CA GLU A 336 -62.33 -0.59 -51.86
C GLU A 336 -61.47 -1.87 -51.84
N ASP A 337 -62.06 -3.02 -52.21
CA ASP A 337 -61.36 -4.30 -52.35
C ASP A 337 -60.23 -4.21 -53.39
N ALA A 338 -60.44 -3.48 -54.50
CA ALA A 338 -59.40 -3.28 -55.52
C ALA A 338 -58.29 -2.32 -55.05
N GLU A 339 -58.60 -1.30 -54.27
CA GLU A 339 -57.61 -0.39 -53.67
C GLU A 339 -56.76 -1.07 -52.60
N THR A 340 -57.39 -1.85 -51.72
CA THR A 340 -56.70 -2.65 -50.71
C THR A 340 -55.81 -3.73 -51.35
N ALA A 341 -56.32 -4.42 -52.38
CA ALA A 341 -55.53 -5.36 -53.17
C ALA A 341 -54.32 -4.69 -53.85
N LYS A 342 -54.49 -3.49 -54.42
CA LYS A 342 -53.37 -2.70 -54.99
C LYS A 342 -52.28 -2.44 -53.94
N LYS A 343 -52.67 -1.96 -52.76
CA LYS A 343 -51.71 -1.67 -51.67
C LYS A 343 -50.97 -2.93 -51.24
N LEU A 344 -51.69 -4.03 -51.04
CA LEU A 344 -51.10 -5.31 -50.63
C LEU A 344 -50.12 -5.85 -51.68
N ASP A 345 -50.50 -5.83 -52.96
CA ASP A 345 -49.67 -6.33 -54.06
C ASP A 345 -48.36 -5.52 -54.19
N ILE A 346 -48.45 -4.19 -54.11
CA ILE A 346 -47.26 -3.32 -54.12
C ILE A 346 -46.36 -3.58 -52.90
N SER A 347 -46.93 -3.76 -51.70
CA SER A 347 -46.15 -4.07 -50.50
C SER A 347 -45.47 -5.44 -50.59
N ASN A 348 -46.16 -6.46 -51.10
CA ASN A 348 -45.58 -7.79 -51.32
C ASN A 348 -44.45 -7.76 -52.35
N LEU A 349 -44.60 -6.98 -53.43
CA LEU A 349 -43.53 -6.75 -54.39
C LEU A 349 -42.31 -6.10 -53.72
N ARG A 350 -42.51 -5.04 -52.92
CA ARG A 350 -41.40 -4.39 -52.19
C ARG A 350 -40.68 -5.37 -51.27
N LEU A 351 -41.40 -6.08 -50.40
CA LEU A 351 -40.81 -7.05 -49.48
C LEU A 351 -40.00 -8.14 -50.19
N ASN A 352 -40.50 -8.67 -51.30
CA ASN A 352 -39.80 -9.70 -52.06
C ASN A 352 -38.51 -9.16 -52.70
N TYR A 353 -38.56 -7.94 -53.26
CA TYR A 353 -37.37 -7.33 -53.86
C TYR A 353 -36.37 -6.84 -52.81
N ASP A 354 -36.81 -6.36 -51.65
CA ASP A 354 -35.97 -6.05 -50.50
C ASP A 354 -35.21 -7.30 -50.04
N ALA A 355 -35.89 -8.45 -49.93
CA ALA A 355 -35.22 -9.73 -49.61
C ALA A 355 -34.15 -10.12 -50.65
N LYS A 356 -34.37 -9.82 -51.94
CA LYS A 356 -33.36 -10.05 -52.99
C LYS A 356 -32.19 -9.07 -52.91
N VAL A 357 -32.45 -7.81 -52.52
CA VAL A 357 -31.38 -6.83 -52.25
C VAL A 357 -30.53 -7.31 -51.08
N GLU A 358 -31.16 -7.78 -50.00
CA GLU A 358 -30.50 -8.35 -48.84
C GLU A 358 -29.64 -9.56 -49.21
N GLU A 359 -30.17 -10.46 -50.05
CA GLU A 359 -29.43 -11.62 -50.57
C GLU A 359 -28.23 -11.19 -51.44
N ALA A 360 -28.40 -10.19 -52.30
CA ALA A 360 -27.31 -9.66 -53.12
C ALA A 360 -26.22 -8.97 -52.28
N MET A 361 -26.59 -8.34 -51.16
CA MET A 361 -25.67 -7.69 -50.22
C MET A 361 -24.98 -8.65 -49.26
N ARG A 362 -25.44 -9.90 -49.15
CA ARG A 362 -24.97 -10.89 -48.16
C ARG A 362 -23.45 -11.01 -48.15
N ASP A 363 -22.85 -11.24 -49.32
CA ASP A 363 -21.42 -11.51 -49.45
C ASP A 363 -20.58 -10.29 -49.00
N LEU A 364 -21.05 -9.07 -49.29
CA LEU A 364 -20.39 -7.84 -48.84
C LEU A 364 -20.47 -7.69 -47.32
N ARG A 365 -21.64 -7.94 -46.72
CA ARG A 365 -21.82 -7.86 -45.27
C ARG A 365 -21.02 -8.94 -44.53
N GLU A 366 -20.88 -10.13 -45.10
CA GLU A 366 -20.07 -11.20 -44.53
C GLU A 366 -18.58 -10.81 -44.49
N LEU A 367 -18.05 -10.18 -45.54
CA LEU A 367 -16.69 -9.63 -45.54
C LEU A 367 -16.51 -8.53 -44.49
N GLU A 368 -17.43 -7.58 -44.41
CA GLU A 368 -17.40 -6.50 -43.40
C GLU A 368 -17.47 -7.06 -41.97
N ALA A 369 -18.35 -8.03 -41.72
CA ALA A 369 -18.47 -8.70 -40.42
C ALA A 369 -17.20 -9.50 -40.06
N SER A 370 -16.57 -10.16 -41.03
CA SER A 370 -15.33 -10.92 -40.84
C SER A 370 -14.13 -10.01 -40.53
N ARG A 371 -13.99 -8.88 -41.24
CA ARG A 371 -13.01 -7.82 -40.95
C ARG A 371 -13.14 -7.37 -39.50
N GLU A 372 -14.36 -6.97 -39.12
CA GLU A 372 -14.66 -6.43 -37.81
C GLU A 372 -14.44 -7.48 -36.70
N ALA A 373 -14.85 -8.74 -36.91
CA ALA A 373 -14.62 -9.81 -35.95
C ALA A 373 -13.13 -10.04 -35.70
N ARG A 374 -12.30 -10.07 -36.75
CA ARG A 374 -10.85 -10.27 -36.62
C ARG A 374 -10.16 -9.10 -35.93
N ILE A 375 -10.54 -7.86 -36.24
CA ILE A 375 -10.03 -6.66 -35.57
C ILE A 375 -10.38 -6.70 -34.08
N ARG A 376 -11.64 -7.02 -33.74
CA ARG A 376 -12.07 -7.14 -32.34
C ARG A 376 -11.30 -8.20 -31.56
N MET A 377 -11.01 -9.35 -32.17
CA MET A 377 -10.16 -10.37 -31.53
C MET A 377 -8.77 -9.81 -31.19
N LYS A 378 -8.14 -9.08 -32.12
CA LYS A 378 -6.83 -8.45 -31.91
C LYS A 378 -6.86 -7.32 -30.88
N GLN A 379 -7.93 -6.53 -30.85
CA GLN A 379 -8.13 -5.51 -29.81
C GLN A 379 -8.31 -6.12 -28.42
N GLN A 380 -8.99 -7.26 -28.32
CA GLN A 380 -9.12 -7.99 -27.06
C GLN A 380 -7.78 -8.56 -26.58
N GLU A 381 -6.93 -9.04 -27.50
CA GLU A 381 -5.55 -9.43 -27.18
C GLU A 381 -4.76 -8.24 -26.61
N ILE A 382 -4.79 -7.07 -27.26
CA ILE A 382 -4.15 -5.84 -26.75
C ILE A 382 -4.63 -5.52 -25.34
N LYS A 383 -5.95 -5.50 -25.14
CA LYS A 383 -6.56 -5.19 -23.84
C LYS A 383 -6.08 -6.15 -22.75
N SER A 384 -6.02 -7.46 -23.05
CA SER A 384 -5.52 -8.44 -22.08
C SER A 384 -4.07 -8.16 -21.65
N LEU A 385 -3.21 -7.77 -22.58
CA LEU A 385 -1.82 -7.41 -22.28
C LEU A 385 -1.75 -6.10 -21.47
N GLU A 386 -2.53 -5.08 -21.88
CA GLU A 386 -2.56 -3.76 -21.25
C GLU A 386 -3.25 -3.75 -19.88
N ASP A 387 -4.12 -4.72 -19.57
CA ASP A 387 -4.72 -4.86 -18.25
C ASP A 387 -3.80 -5.66 -17.29
N THR A 388 -3.13 -6.71 -17.79
CA THR A 388 -2.30 -7.59 -16.95
C THR A 388 -0.95 -6.96 -16.60
N THR A 389 -0.32 -6.26 -17.54
CA THR A 389 1.01 -5.67 -17.32
C THR A 389 1.03 -4.63 -16.18
N PRO A 390 0.11 -3.64 -16.13
CA PRO A 390 0.04 -2.70 -15.00
C PRO A 390 -0.22 -3.40 -13.68
N HIS A 391 -1.05 -4.46 -13.67
CA HIS A 391 -1.30 -5.23 -12.45
C HIS A 391 -0.03 -5.81 -11.84
N ILE A 392 0.83 -6.45 -12.65
CA ILE A 392 2.12 -6.98 -12.20
C ILE A 392 3.06 -5.84 -11.78
N ILE A 393 3.09 -4.73 -12.53
CA ILE A 393 3.91 -3.55 -12.20
C ILE A 393 3.50 -2.96 -10.84
N ASP A 394 2.20 -2.89 -10.55
CA ASP A 394 1.69 -2.36 -9.28
C ASP A 394 2.12 -3.24 -8.09
N GLN A 395 2.07 -4.56 -8.25
CA GLN A 395 2.61 -5.50 -7.25
C GLN A 395 4.11 -5.27 -6.99
N MET A 396 4.91 -5.15 -8.05
CA MET A 396 6.35 -4.87 -7.95
C MET A 396 6.64 -3.51 -7.29
N ASN A 397 5.81 -2.49 -7.56
CA ASN A 397 5.92 -1.17 -6.94
C ASN A 397 5.67 -1.21 -5.43
N GLU A 398 4.67 -1.97 -4.96
CA GLU A 398 4.43 -2.14 -3.53
C GLU A 398 5.58 -2.88 -2.84
N MET A 399 6.14 -3.92 -3.46
CA MET A 399 7.37 -4.56 -2.96
C MET A 399 8.54 -3.58 -2.88
N MET A 400 8.76 -2.80 -3.94
CA MET A 400 9.82 -1.79 -3.98
C MET A 400 9.66 -0.73 -2.89
N LYS A 401 8.42 -0.32 -2.59
CA LYS A 401 8.11 0.64 -1.53
C LYS A 401 8.47 0.10 -0.15
N LEU A 402 8.13 -1.16 0.14
CA LEU A 402 8.52 -1.81 1.40
C LEU A 402 10.04 -1.96 1.52
N LYS A 403 10.72 -2.30 0.42
CA LYS A 403 12.20 -2.33 0.38
C LYS A 403 12.84 -0.96 0.61
N LYS A 404 12.28 0.10 0.03
CA LYS A 404 12.72 1.49 0.27
C LYS A 404 12.52 1.90 1.73
N ALA A 405 11.43 1.45 2.38
CA ALA A 405 11.21 1.69 3.80
C ALA A 405 12.26 0.99 4.67
N ALA A 406 12.54 -0.29 4.42
CA ALA A 406 13.60 -1.03 5.13
C ALA A 406 14.99 -0.40 4.94
N LEU A 407 15.31 0.04 3.72
CA LEU A 407 16.55 0.76 3.44
C LEU A 407 16.62 2.10 4.21
N LYS A 408 15.49 2.81 4.33
CA LYS A 408 15.40 4.05 5.08
C LYS A 408 15.59 3.82 6.58
N GLU A 409 14.95 2.80 7.15
CA GLU A 409 15.15 2.41 8.55
C GLU A 409 16.63 2.12 8.83
N LEU A 410 17.27 1.36 7.95
CA LEU A 410 18.71 1.07 8.01
C LEU A 410 19.59 2.34 7.92
N ASP A 411 19.26 3.26 7.01
CA ASP A 411 19.96 4.56 6.85
C ASP A 411 19.73 5.52 8.04
N GLU A 412 18.71 5.27 8.85
CA GLU A 412 18.38 6.03 10.05
C GLU A 412 18.96 5.41 11.34
N ILE A 413 19.62 4.26 11.26
CA ILE A 413 20.29 3.65 12.42
C ILE A 413 21.44 4.53 12.90
N GLY A 414 21.45 4.78 14.21
CA GLY A 414 22.48 5.54 14.89
C GLY A 414 22.14 7.03 15.06
N ALA A 415 23.04 7.74 15.70
CA ALA A 415 22.90 9.17 15.90
C ALA A 415 23.12 9.94 14.58
N PRO A 416 22.56 11.16 14.42
CA PRO A 416 23.05 12.11 13.44
C PRO A 416 24.58 12.22 13.52
N GLU A 417 25.26 12.52 12.42
CA GLU A 417 26.73 12.58 12.37
C GLU A 417 27.29 13.49 13.48
N THR A 418 27.77 12.87 14.56
CA THR A 418 28.38 13.61 15.68
C THR A 418 29.89 13.70 15.53
N ARG A 419 30.51 12.73 14.82
CA ARG A 419 31.97 12.62 14.69
C ARG A 419 32.38 11.97 13.36
N ARG A 420 33.57 12.35 12.87
CA ARG A 420 34.21 11.82 11.66
C ARG A 420 35.26 10.72 11.91
N LYS A 421 35.57 10.44 13.18
CA LYS A 421 36.58 9.46 13.60
C LYS A 421 35.99 8.53 14.66
N TYR A 422 36.58 7.34 14.79
CA TYR A 422 36.22 6.39 15.83
C TYR A 422 36.48 6.99 17.22
N ALA A 423 35.53 6.78 18.13
CA ALA A 423 35.70 7.13 19.52
C ALA A 423 35.27 5.97 20.42
N LEU A 424 36.08 5.70 21.44
CA LEU A 424 35.72 4.80 22.53
C LEU A 424 35.32 5.66 23.72
N VAL A 425 34.03 5.67 24.01
CA VAL A 425 33.41 6.41 25.12
C VAL A 425 33.23 5.45 26.29
N TYR A 426 33.75 5.85 27.45
CA TYR A 426 33.55 5.15 28.69
C TYR A 426 32.37 5.75 29.46
N LEU A 427 31.32 4.95 29.60
CA LEU A 427 30.13 5.28 30.36
C LEU A 427 30.32 4.83 31.82
N PRO A 428 30.38 5.76 32.79
CA PRO A 428 30.67 5.44 34.18
C PRO A 428 29.47 4.79 34.87
N LEU A 429 29.74 3.91 35.81
CA LEU A 429 28.75 3.30 36.70
C LEU A 429 29.43 2.85 37.98
N TYR A 430 28.70 2.73 39.07
CA TYR A 430 29.23 2.09 40.26
C TYR A 430 28.75 0.65 40.35
N ILE A 431 29.65 -0.28 40.70
CA ILE A 431 29.34 -1.67 40.98
C ILE A 431 29.58 -1.93 42.46
N ALA A 432 28.57 -2.45 43.14
CA ALA A 432 28.71 -3.00 44.49
C ALA A 432 28.63 -4.53 44.43
N CYS A 433 29.58 -5.20 45.09
CA CYS A 433 29.57 -6.65 45.23
C CYS A 433 29.28 -7.03 46.68
N TYR A 434 28.24 -7.84 46.86
CA TYR A 434 27.87 -8.46 48.12
C TYR A 434 28.20 -9.94 48.08
N GLU A 435 28.72 -10.48 49.16
CA GLU A 435 29.04 -11.89 49.28
C GLU A 435 28.29 -12.52 50.45
N THR A 436 27.84 -13.75 50.23
CA THR A 436 27.36 -14.68 51.24
C THR A 436 28.21 -15.94 51.15
N GLU A 437 28.09 -16.84 52.12
CA GLU A 437 28.76 -18.16 52.10
C GLU A 437 28.51 -18.98 50.82
N GLN A 438 27.44 -18.67 50.06
CA GLN A 438 27.00 -19.47 48.92
C GLN A 438 27.13 -18.78 47.57
N LYS A 439 27.13 -17.44 47.52
CA LYS A 439 27.10 -16.68 46.26
C LYS A 439 27.49 -15.23 46.43
N LYS A 440 27.99 -14.65 45.33
CA LYS A 440 28.12 -13.20 45.14
C LYS A 440 26.86 -12.63 44.49
N ARG A 441 26.58 -11.36 44.80
CA ARG A 441 25.49 -10.58 44.23
C ARG A 441 26.01 -9.20 43.86
N TYR A 442 25.76 -8.81 42.62
CA TYR A 442 26.20 -7.53 42.09
C TYR A 442 25.01 -6.59 41.97
N ILE A 443 25.23 -5.31 42.29
CA ILE A 443 24.31 -4.21 41.98
C ILE A 443 25.07 -3.18 41.16
N VAL A 444 24.42 -2.64 40.13
CA VAL A 444 24.90 -1.51 39.34
C VAL A 444 24.11 -0.25 39.71
N TYR A 445 24.83 0.83 39.98
CA TYR A 445 24.29 2.18 40.08
C TYR A 445 24.64 2.93 38.78
N PRO A 446 23.64 3.38 38.02
CA PRO A 446 23.85 4.05 36.73
C PRO A 446 24.28 5.52 36.90
N PRO A 447 24.79 6.17 35.82
CA PRO A 447 25.02 7.61 35.81
C PRO A 447 23.81 8.39 36.34
N SER A 448 24.06 9.40 37.16
CA SER A 448 23.01 10.07 37.94
C SER A 448 23.00 11.60 37.79
N VAL A 449 21.81 12.20 37.87
CA VAL A 449 21.65 13.64 38.15
C VAL A 449 21.55 13.81 39.66
N VAL A 450 22.32 14.76 40.19
CA VAL A 450 22.33 15.10 41.61
C VAL A 450 21.20 16.08 41.92
N GLY A 451 20.21 15.61 42.66
CA GLY A 451 19.04 16.40 43.03
C GLY A 451 19.32 17.53 44.01
N SER A 452 18.37 18.45 44.05
CA SER A 452 18.27 19.53 45.03
C SER A 452 17.26 19.20 46.12
N ILE A 453 17.43 19.74 47.33
CA ILE A 453 16.42 19.59 48.39
C ILE A 453 15.26 20.54 48.13
N GLY A 454 14.25 20.06 47.39
CA GLY A 454 12.97 20.74 47.22
C GLY A 454 11.96 20.54 48.37
N ILE A 455 10.77 21.14 48.24
CA ILE A 455 9.66 20.99 49.20
C ILE A 455 9.15 19.53 49.24
N LEU A 456 9.19 18.82 48.11
CA LEU A 456 8.77 17.42 47.97
C LEU A 456 9.71 16.41 48.65
N THR A 457 11.02 16.68 48.74
CA THR A 457 11.97 15.78 49.43
C THR A 457 11.88 15.90 50.97
N LYS A 458 11.28 16.99 51.50
CA LYS A 458 10.92 17.13 52.92
C LYS A 458 9.71 16.28 53.33
N LEU A 459 8.78 16.01 52.40
CA LEU A 459 7.55 15.24 52.65
C LEU A 459 7.75 13.71 52.61
N LYS A 460 8.82 13.20 51.96
CA LYS A 460 9.13 11.75 51.89
C LYS A 460 9.79 11.18 53.17
N GLY A 461 9.56 11.82 54.32
CA GLY A 461 10.30 11.66 55.58
C GLY A 461 10.22 10.32 56.33
N VAL A 462 9.85 9.20 55.69
CA VAL A 462 9.70 7.90 56.37
C VAL A 462 10.59 6.79 55.79
N PHE A 463 11.14 6.93 54.58
CA PHE A 463 11.99 5.90 53.97
C PHE A 463 13.39 6.43 53.61
N ARG A 464 14.35 6.17 54.52
CA ARG A 464 15.74 6.65 54.50
C ARG A 464 16.46 6.44 53.16
N ALA A 465 16.40 5.22 52.60
CA ALA A 465 16.99 4.89 51.29
C ALA A 465 16.32 5.63 50.12
N THR A 466 15.02 5.89 50.19
CA THR A 466 14.28 6.63 49.14
C THR A 466 14.72 8.08 49.04
N LYS A 467 15.16 8.68 50.15
CA LYS A 467 15.70 10.03 50.17
C LYS A 467 17.06 10.10 49.45
N MET A 468 17.94 9.12 49.67
CA MET A 468 19.21 9.05 48.94
C MET A 468 19.02 8.71 47.45
N LYS A 469 18.04 7.88 47.09
CA LYS A 469 17.65 7.65 45.69
C LYS A 469 17.09 8.90 45.00
N SER A 470 16.59 9.87 45.76
CA SER A 470 16.20 11.19 45.22
C SER A 470 17.37 12.16 45.10
N PHE A 471 18.47 11.90 45.81
CA PHE A 471 19.73 12.63 45.65
C PHE A 471 20.46 12.17 44.39
N LEU A 472 20.68 10.86 44.22
CA LEU A 472 21.24 10.27 42.99
C LEU A 472 20.13 9.68 42.13
N GLN A 473 19.59 10.48 41.22
CA GLN A 473 18.54 10.04 40.31
C GLN A 473 19.15 9.56 39.00
N PRO A 474 18.84 8.36 38.50
CA PRO A 474 19.36 7.92 37.21
C PRO A 474 19.07 8.93 36.10
N ARG A 475 20.09 9.29 35.31
CA ARG A 475 19.95 10.30 34.24
C ARG A 475 19.02 9.85 33.11
N SER A 476 19.09 8.57 32.78
CA SER A 476 18.31 7.96 31.72
C SER A 476 17.84 6.57 32.12
N LYS A 477 16.56 6.30 31.86
CA LYS A 477 15.99 4.97 31.98
C LYS A 477 16.61 4.00 30.96
N ALA A 478 16.82 4.44 29.72
CA ALA A 478 17.38 3.60 28.67
C ALA A 478 18.82 3.18 28.99
N VAL A 479 19.66 4.12 29.43
CA VAL A 479 21.03 3.84 29.86
C VAL A 479 21.06 2.93 31.09
N THR A 480 20.16 3.16 32.05
CA THR A 480 20.05 2.29 33.24
C THR A 480 19.69 0.85 32.86
N THR A 481 18.72 0.67 31.97
CA THR A 481 18.33 -0.66 31.48
C THR A 481 19.49 -1.34 30.77
N PHE A 482 20.19 -0.63 29.88
CA PHE A 482 21.39 -1.15 29.21
C PHE A 482 22.46 -1.61 30.22
N LEU A 483 22.85 -0.73 31.15
CA LEU A 483 23.86 -1.07 32.16
C LEU A 483 23.44 -2.18 33.11
N SER A 484 22.13 -2.40 33.32
CA SER A 484 21.66 -3.51 34.15
C SER A 484 21.96 -4.89 33.54
N GLN A 485 22.14 -4.97 32.22
CA GLN A 485 22.54 -6.20 31.53
C GLN A 485 23.95 -6.64 31.93
N LEU A 486 24.81 -5.72 32.39
CA LEU A 486 26.13 -6.06 32.93
C LEU A 486 26.05 -7.06 34.09
N VAL A 487 25.00 -6.96 34.94
CA VAL A 487 24.82 -7.90 36.05
C VAL A 487 24.55 -9.32 35.55
N ALA A 488 23.78 -9.46 34.47
CA ALA A 488 23.54 -10.76 33.83
C ALA A 488 24.84 -11.29 33.22
N LEU A 489 25.58 -10.46 32.50
CA LEU A 489 26.87 -10.83 31.90
C LEU A 489 27.88 -11.32 32.94
N ILE A 490 27.96 -10.65 34.09
CA ILE A 490 28.80 -11.05 35.23
C ILE A 490 28.38 -12.43 35.75
N GLN A 491 27.07 -12.69 35.86
CA GLN A 491 26.55 -13.95 36.41
C GLN A 491 26.70 -15.14 35.45
N GLU A 492 26.64 -14.88 34.14
CA GLU A 492 26.69 -15.92 33.11
C GLU A 492 28.13 -16.34 32.75
N ASN A 493 29.13 -15.48 32.99
CA ASN A 493 30.52 -15.72 32.64
C ASN A 493 31.45 -15.67 33.87
N PRO A 494 31.84 -16.83 34.45
CA PRO A 494 32.70 -16.89 35.64
C PRO A 494 34.10 -16.28 35.45
N VAL A 495 34.64 -16.27 34.23
CA VAL A 495 35.94 -15.65 33.95
C VAL A 495 35.79 -14.13 34.04
N PHE A 496 34.75 -13.59 33.41
CA PHE A 496 34.43 -12.17 33.47
C PHE A 496 34.04 -11.72 34.89
N GLU A 497 33.28 -12.54 35.63
CA GLU A 497 32.98 -12.30 37.05
C GLU A 497 34.26 -12.09 37.86
N LYS A 498 35.24 -12.98 37.66
CA LYS A 498 36.53 -12.90 38.36
C LYS A 498 37.28 -11.63 38.00
N GLU A 499 37.35 -11.27 36.72
CA GLU A 499 37.99 -10.03 36.28
C GLU A 499 37.35 -8.78 36.89
N ILE A 500 36.01 -8.72 36.89
CA ILE A 500 35.26 -7.62 37.52
C ILE A 500 35.48 -7.60 39.03
N SER A 501 35.49 -8.77 39.68
CA SER A 501 35.72 -8.87 41.13
C SER A 501 37.12 -8.40 41.50
N ASP A 502 38.14 -8.85 40.79
CA ASP A 502 39.54 -8.49 41.05
C ASP A 502 39.75 -6.99 40.80
N ALA A 503 39.28 -6.46 39.66
CA ALA A 503 39.34 -5.03 39.36
C ALA A 503 38.57 -4.20 40.41
N GLY A 504 37.36 -4.63 40.78
CA GLY A 504 36.52 -3.97 41.77
C GLY A 504 37.17 -3.89 43.15
N ILE A 505 37.82 -4.96 43.62
CA ILE A 505 38.58 -4.96 44.86
C ILE A 505 39.76 -3.98 44.79
N GLN A 506 40.47 -3.92 43.65
CA GLN A 506 41.62 -3.04 43.49
C GLN A 506 41.24 -1.55 43.54
N VAL A 507 40.13 -1.16 42.93
CA VAL A 507 39.70 0.26 42.88
C VAL A 507 38.63 0.61 43.90
N SER A 508 38.31 -0.30 44.82
CA SER A 508 37.25 -0.11 45.79
C SER A 508 37.43 1.16 46.61
N ILE A 509 36.37 1.96 46.74
CA ILE A 509 36.37 3.14 47.62
C ILE A 509 36.53 2.76 49.11
N LEU A 510 36.41 1.47 49.43
CA LEU A 510 36.57 0.91 50.77
C LEU A 510 37.96 0.30 51.00
N ARG A 511 38.83 0.27 49.98
CA ARG A 511 40.12 -0.44 50.05
C ARG A 511 41.11 0.23 50.98
N THR A 512 41.43 1.50 50.71
CA THR A 512 42.51 2.20 51.41
C THR A 512 41.94 3.08 52.51
N LYS A 513 42.75 3.32 53.55
CA LYS A 513 42.42 4.26 54.62
C LYS A 513 42.02 5.63 54.03
N GLY A 514 42.86 6.19 53.15
CA GLY A 514 42.61 7.45 52.45
C GLY A 514 41.26 7.50 51.71
N SER A 515 40.91 6.45 50.97
CA SER A 515 39.61 6.36 50.28
C SER A 515 38.44 6.40 51.26
N ARG A 516 38.56 5.73 52.41
CA ARG A 516 37.52 5.76 53.46
C ARG A 516 37.40 7.10 54.14
N GLU A 517 38.50 7.84 54.32
CA GLU A 517 38.44 9.22 54.82
C GLU A 517 37.70 10.14 53.85
N LEU A 518 37.86 9.98 52.53
CA LEU A 518 37.08 10.73 51.54
C LEU A 518 35.58 10.40 51.63
N VAL A 519 35.23 9.13 51.81
CA VAL A 519 33.82 8.72 52.03
C VAL A 519 33.27 9.35 53.32
N LYS A 520 34.04 9.36 54.43
CA LYS A 520 33.63 10.00 55.69
C LYS A 520 33.38 11.49 55.52
N LYS A 521 34.28 12.20 54.83
CA LYS A 521 34.12 13.62 54.50
C LYS A 521 32.86 13.86 53.66
N GLY A 522 32.61 13.03 52.66
CA GLY A 522 31.38 13.12 51.86
C GLY A 522 30.09 12.88 52.67
N LEU A 523 30.12 11.98 53.66
CA LEU A 523 28.99 11.78 54.57
C LEU A 523 28.72 13.02 55.45
N GLU A 524 29.77 13.71 55.89
CA GLU A 524 29.64 14.99 56.61
C GLU A 524 29.00 16.06 55.71
N GLU A 525 29.47 16.20 54.47
CA GLU A 525 28.90 17.12 53.47
C GLU A 525 27.42 16.81 53.19
N LEU A 526 27.04 15.53 53.04
CA LEU A 526 25.65 15.10 52.89
C LEU A 526 24.79 15.43 54.12
N LYS A 527 25.36 15.35 55.33
CA LYS A 527 24.67 15.70 56.58
C LYS A 527 24.49 17.21 56.72
N GLU A 528 25.49 18.01 56.36
CA GLU A 528 25.40 19.48 56.33
C GLU A 528 24.30 19.95 55.37
N GLU A 529 24.18 19.26 54.23
CA GLU A 529 23.08 19.50 53.31
C GLU A 529 21.73 18.97 53.80
N LYS A 530 21.68 18.18 54.88
CA LYS A 530 20.47 17.53 55.42
C LYS A 530 19.94 16.42 54.51
N TRP A 531 20.77 15.79 53.68
CA TRP A 531 20.41 14.57 52.97
C TRP A 531 20.32 13.38 53.94
N ILE A 532 21.26 13.28 54.87
CA ILE A 532 21.26 12.27 55.94
C ILE A 532 21.18 12.92 57.34
N SER A 533 20.76 12.15 58.33
CA SER A 533 20.71 12.55 59.74
C SER A 533 22.04 12.31 60.47
N GLU A 534 22.22 12.96 61.61
CA GLU A 534 23.36 12.73 62.52
C GLU A 534 23.46 11.24 62.93
N SER A 535 22.32 10.59 63.18
CA SER A 535 22.29 9.17 63.55
C SER A 535 22.76 8.26 62.40
N GLU A 536 22.45 8.63 61.16
CA GLU A 536 22.90 7.91 59.97
C GLU A 536 24.39 8.11 59.77
N LEU A 537 24.89 9.36 59.86
CA LEU A 537 26.32 9.66 59.82
C LEU A 537 27.10 8.80 60.80
N GLN A 538 26.69 8.76 62.08
CA GLN A 538 27.34 7.93 63.10
C GLN A 538 27.29 6.43 62.80
N THR A 539 26.21 5.96 62.17
CA THR A 539 26.03 4.54 61.81
C THR A 539 26.96 4.15 60.66
N PHE A 540 26.95 4.93 59.59
CA PHE A 540 27.76 4.66 58.39
C PHE A 540 29.26 4.89 58.62
N SER A 541 29.64 5.91 59.41
CA SER A 541 31.05 6.16 59.73
C SER A 541 31.69 5.06 60.58
N LYS A 542 30.91 4.26 61.33
CA LYS A 542 31.42 3.08 62.07
C LYS A 542 31.74 1.90 61.17
N LEU A 543 31.23 1.88 59.93
CA LEU A 543 31.45 0.81 58.96
C LEU A 543 32.70 1.06 58.08
N LEU A 544 33.33 2.23 58.21
CA LEU A 544 34.49 2.68 57.44
C LEU A 544 35.75 2.70 58.32
#